data_AF-A0A642UFN6-F1
#
_entry.id   AF-A0A642UFN6-F1
#
_cell.length_a   1.000
_cell.length_b   1.000
_cell.length_c   1.000
_cell.angle_alpha   90.00
_cell.angle_beta   90.00
_cell.angle_gamma   90.00
#
_symmetry.space_group_name_H-M   'P 1'
#
loop_
_entity.id
_entity.type
_entity.pdbx_description
1 polymer ?
#
loop_
_entity_poly.entity_id
_entity_poly.type
_entity_poly.pdbx_seq_one_letter_code
_entity_poly.pdbx_strand_id
1 'polypeptide(L)'
;MAARRENCVLVLDDHALVGIITAKDLAFRIAGAGKVAGMVLVEEIMTSNPICSHSDDPAGEALNLMVERGFRHLPVLGDDGTVVGVLDITKCYAQQMEKLERMHESSKQLYEALDTVHSEMGGSHPSHVFRYFEELRTRLNGPTLDSVLSHETEPIYTTVKSTVYDATVLMNENHTTAVLVKDYQGSVAGIFTSKDVVLRVIAAGLDPKTCSIVRVMTPQPDVSRSSTPIQQALRQMFEGHYLNLPIVSDEDDEIVGIVDVLKLTYATLNQIKQIEQKESPTGLQITSDTSTPTQEPEGPTWNKFWTSYDPNSNDDSDSVHSDSLVATPDVASSEYQRYNFDITPQDSVSQVDPHQPAVSKSYARSGSHSGIIAEEDYGKSQIIFKLRVPGIQDRVYRIPFTPADGTNKLRQAISERLDEIELEAIGGSSYAISYVDDENDTVSITSDCDILECARINLWLGKDVVDLYLHDPSKPARPSKVDAIESKQWIEGISNEVLVSAIGVLAGTILLGYVFSKN
;
A
#
# COMPACT_ATOMS: atom_id res chain seq x y z
N MET A 1 6.51 11.42 -5.64
CA MET A 1 5.59 10.26 -5.69
C MET A 1 6.32 9.04 -6.22
N ALA A 2 6.54 8.90 -7.54
CA ALA A 2 7.21 7.73 -8.12
C ALA A 2 8.57 7.39 -7.48
N ALA A 3 9.48 8.36 -7.40
CA ALA A 3 10.82 8.20 -6.82
C ALA A 3 10.87 7.65 -5.39
N ARG A 4 9.84 7.88 -4.56
CA ARG A 4 9.77 7.39 -3.18
C ARG A 4 8.68 6.33 -2.98
N ARG A 5 8.00 5.92 -4.06
CA ARG A 5 6.84 5.01 -4.02
C ARG A 5 5.74 5.46 -3.05
N GLU A 6 5.56 6.77 -2.93
CA GLU A 6 4.56 7.37 -2.04
C GLU A 6 3.29 7.76 -2.81
N ASN A 7 2.13 7.50 -2.19
CA ASN A 7 0.80 7.73 -2.77
C ASN A 7 0.27 9.15 -2.56
N CYS A 8 0.98 9.96 -1.76
CA CYS A 8 0.71 11.39 -1.59
C CYS A 8 1.99 12.21 -1.37
N VAL A 9 1.87 13.54 -1.47
CA VAL A 9 2.91 14.52 -1.16
C VAL A 9 2.27 15.68 -0.42
N LEU A 10 2.86 16.06 0.72
CA LEU A 10 2.48 17.28 1.43
C LEU A 10 3.11 18.50 0.76
N VAL A 11 2.34 19.57 0.69
CA VAL A 11 2.75 20.87 0.16
C VAL A 11 2.94 21.80 1.33
N LEU A 12 4.17 22.30 1.49
CA LEU A 12 4.55 23.20 2.57
C LEU A 12 4.88 24.59 2.01
N ASP A 13 4.49 25.63 2.73
CA ASP A 13 4.96 27.01 2.52
C ASP A 13 5.61 27.49 3.83
N ASP A 14 6.88 27.88 3.79
CA ASP A 14 7.66 28.28 4.98
C ASP A 14 7.47 27.33 6.20
N HIS A 15 7.48 26.02 5.95
CA HIS A 15 7.24 24.92 6.91
C HIS A 15 5.79 24.73 7.39
N ALA A 16 4.86 25.61 7.02
CA ALA A 16 3.44 25.43 7.28
C ALA A 16 2.81 24.51 6.24
N LEU A 17 1.95 23.58 6.68
CA LEU A 17 1.19 22.72 5.78
C LEU A 17 0.09 23.53 5.07
N VAL A 18 0.22 23.70 3.75
CA VAL A 18 -0.75 24.44 2.93
C VAL A 18 -1.57 23.54 2.02
N GLY A 19 -1.12 22.31 1.77
CA GLY A 19 -1.85 21.40 0.92
C GLY A 19 -1.34 19.96 0.91
N ILE A 20 -2.06 19.11 0.20
CA ILE A 20 -1.67 17.74 -0.10
C ILE A 20 -2.05 17.40 -1.54
N ILE A 21 -1.18 16.65 -2.22
CA ILE A 21 -1.43 16.07 -3.53
C ILE A 21 -1.45 14.55 -3.38
N THR A 22 -2.48 13.93 -3.95
CA THR A 22 -2.61 12.46 -4.01
C THR A 22 -2.57 11.96 -5.46
N ALA A 23 -2.51 10.64 -5.64
CA ALA A 23 -2.58 10.06 -6.97
C ALA A 23 -3.90 10.39 -7.70
N LYS A 24 -4.99 10.56 -6.94
CA LYS A 24 -6.30 10.98 -7.45
C LYS A 24 -6.26 12.39 -8.05
N ASP A 25 -5.58 13.33 -7.38
CA ASP A 25 -5.47 14.70 -7.86
C ASP A 25 -4.72 14.77 -9.20
N LEU A 26 -3.60 14.04 -9.32
CA LEU A 26 -2.87 13.93 -10.58
C LEU A 26 -3.70 13.23 -11.67
N ALA A 27 -4.39 12.14 -11.32
CA ALA A 27 -5.19 11.39 -12.28
C ALA A 27 -6.35 12.22 -12.84
N PHE A 28 -7.08 12.97 -12.00
CA PHE A 28 -8.28 13.69 -12.45
C PHE A 28 -8.00 15.13 -12.85
N ARG A 29 -7.21 15.88 -12.09
CA ARG A 29 -6.98 17.31 -12.35
C ARG A 29 -5.90 17.56 -13.41
N ILE A 30 -5.09 16.55 -13.75
CA ILE A 30 -4.15 16.60 -14.88
C ILE A 30 -4.60 15.69 -16.00
N ALA A 31 -4.55 14.37 -15.83
CA ALA A 31 -4.79 13.44 -16.93
C ALA A 31 -6.24 13.50 -17.42
N GLY A 32 -7.22 13.40 -16.52
CA GLY A 32 -8.65 13.51 -16.85
C GLY A 32 -9.07 14.89 -17.34
N ALA A 33 -8.37 15.95 -16.91
CA ALA A 33 -8.55 17.31 -17.43
C ALA A 33 -7.81 17.57 -18.75
N GLY A 34 -7.02 16.60 -19.24
CA GLY A 34 -6.23 16.73 -20.46
C GLY A 34 -5.17 17.83 -20.41
N LYS A 35 -4.68 18.16 -19.20
CA LYS A 35 -3.60 19.14 -19.00
C LYS A 35 -2.24 18.48 -19.18
N VAL A 36 -1.25 19.27 -19.58
CA VAL A 36 0.15 18.83 -19.66
C VAL A 36 0.80 18.99 -18.30
N ALA A 37 1.22 17.88 -17.69
CA ALA A 37 1.71 17.85 -16.30
C ALA A 37 2.82 18.88 -16.02
N GLY A 38 3.79 19.05 -16.93
CA GLY A 38 4.90 19.99 -16.77
C GLY A 38 4.54 21.48 -16.83
N MET A 39 3.28 21.81 -17.14
CA MET A 39 2.77 23.19 -17.25
C MET A 39 1.82 23.57 -16.11
N VAL A 40 1.50 22.64 -15.20
CA VAL A 40 0.51 22.83 -14.14
C VAL A 40 1.22 23.07 -12.82
N LEU A 41 0.84 24.13 -12.11
CA LEU A 41 1.38 24.40 -10.78
C LEU A 41 0.75 23.49 -9.73
N VAL A 42 1.54 23.12 -8.71
CA VAL A 42 1.10 22.33 -7.56
C VAL A 42 -0.12 22.96 -6.87
N GLU A 43 -0.11 24.28 -6.68
CA GLU A 43 -1.22 25.02 -6.04
C GLU A 43 -2.55 24.91 -6.78
N GLU A 44 -2.54 24.69 -8.11
CA GLU A 44 -3.77 24.58 -8.92
C GLU A 44 -4.49 23.24 -8.72
N ILE A 45 -3.76 22.22 -8.28
CA ILE A 45 -4.25 20.83 -8.24
C ILE A 45 -4.19 20.21 -6.86
N MET A 46 -3.47 20.82 -5.92
CA MET A 46 -3.45 20.33 -4.55
C MET A 46 -4.83 20.47 -3.90
N THR A 47 -5.06 19.65 -2.89
CA THR A 47 -6.09 19.95 -1.92
C THR A 47 -5.52 20.91 -0.89
N SER A 48 -6.06 22.11 -0.83
CA SER A 48 -5.63 23.15 0.11
C SER A 48 -6.19 22.89 1.51
N ASN A 49 -5.42 23.23 2.54
CA ASN A 49 -5.81 23.12 3.95
C ASN A 49 -6.40 21.74 4.32
N PRO A 50 -5.64 20.65 4.13
CA PRO A 50 -6.14 19.31 4.43
C PRO A 50 -6.46 19.16 5.92
N ILE A 51 -7.50 18.39 6.23
CA ILE A 51 -7.74 17.91 7.60
C ILE A 51 -6.49 17.21 8.10
N CYS A 52 -6.11 17.49 9.33
CA CYS A 52 -4.95 16.93 10.00
C CYS A 52 -5.35 16.29 11.33
N SER A 53 -4.51 15.40 11.83
CA SER A 53 -4.57 14.87 13.19
C SER A 53 -3.33 15.32 13.97
N HIS A 54 -3.40 15.32 15.29
CA HIS A 54 -2.28 15.61 16.17
C HIS A 54 -1.43 14.36 16.43
N SER A 55 -0.15 14.53 16.76
CA SER A 55 0.76 13.41 17.06
C SER A 55 0.35 12.60 18.29
N ASP A 56 -0.47 13.19 19.16
CA ASP A 56 -1.00 12.55 20.37
C ASP A 56 -2.37 11.90 20.17
N ASP A 57 -2.98 12.07 18.99
CA ASP A 57 -4.28 11.47 18.70
C ASP A 57 -4.14 9.94 18.56
N PRO A 58 -5.10 9.16 19.09
CA PRO A 58 -5.10 7.71 18.89
C PRO A 58 -5.21 7.33 17.41
N ALA A 59 -4.42 6.35 16.97
CA ALA A 59 -4.45 5.86 15.58
C ALA A 59 -5.85 5.34 15.15
N GLY A 60 -6.66 4.85 16.10
CA GLY A 60 -8.05 4.45 15.85
C GLY A 60 -8.96 5.63 15.52
N GLU A 61 -8.74 6.79 16.14
CA GLU A 61 -9.48 8.02 15.82
C GLU A 61 -9.11 8.54 14.43
N ALA A 62 -7.81 8.55 14.11
CA ALA A 62 -7.32 8.85 12.77
C ALA A 62 -7.92 7.93 11.70
N LEU A 63 -8.04 6.62 12.00
CA LEU A 63 -8.66 5.64 11.11
C LEU A 63 -10.17 5.90 10.91
N ASN A 64 -10.90 6.16 12.00
CA ASN A 64 -12.32 6.55 11.93
C ASN A 64 -12.50 7.82 11.09
N LEU A 65 -11.66 8.84 11.31
CA LEU A 65 -11.71 10.09 10.57
C LEU A 65 -11.47 9.88 9.07
N MET A 66 -10.45 9.08 8.71
CA MET A 66 -10.15 8.70 7.33
C MET A 66 -11.35 8.03 6.66
N VAL A 67 -12.00 7.10 7.35
CA VAL A 67 -13.13 6.35 6.79
C VAL A 67 -14.39 7.22 6.70
N GLU A 68 -14.76 7.92 7.77
CA GLU A 68 -15.98 8.74 7.85
C GLU A 68 -15.95 9.92 6.88
N ARG A 69 -14.76 10.48 6.63
CA ARG A 69 -14.55 11.59 5.69
C ARG A 69 -14.10 11.14 4.31
N GLY A 70 -13.95 9.83 4.11
CA GLY A 70 -13.61 9.23 2.83
C GLY A 70 -12.23 9.63 2.32
N PHE A 71 -11.16 9.62 3.12
CA PHE A 71 -9.80 9.81 2.64
C PHE A 71 -8.79 8.85 3.24
N ARG A 72 -7.70 8.59 2.50
CA ARG A 72 -6.71 7.55 2.87
C ARG A 72 -5.40 8.08 3.43
N HIS A 73 -5.17 9.38 3.32
CA HIS A 73 -3.94 10.01 3.79
C HIS A 73 -4.31 11.14 4.74
N LEU A 74 -3.77 11.08 5.95
CA LEU A 74 -4.02 12.05 7.02
C LEU A 74 -2.68 12.66 7.46
N PRO A 75 -2.40 13.93 7.15
CA PRO A 75 -1.26 14.64 7.72
C PRO A 75 -1.33 14.67 9.25
N VAL A 76 -0.17 14.49 9.88
CA VAL A 76 -0.03 14.54 11.33
C VAL A 76 0.82 15.75 11.72
N LEU A 77 0.27 16.59 12.59
CA LEU A 77 0.92 17.78 13.12
C LEU A 77 1.40 17.52 14.55
N GLY A 78 2.54 18.10 14.92
CA GLY A 78 3.01 18.14 16.30
C GLY A 78 2.45 19.35 17.05
N ASP A 79 2.78 19.44 18.34
CA ASP A 79 2.34 20.52 19.25
C ASP A 79 2.64 21.94 18.73
N ASP A 80 3.73 22.08 17.99
CA ASP A 80 4.21 23.35 17.43
C ASP A 80 3.57 23.68 16.07
N GLY A 81 2.63 22.85 15.59
CA GLY A 81 1.99 22.98 14.29
C GLY A 81 2.86 22.55 13.12
N THR A 82 4.04 21.98 13.37
CA THR A 82 4.90 21.42 12.31
C THR A 82 4.40 20.06 11.86
N VAL A 83 4.68 19.71 10.62
CA VAL A 83 4.33 18.39 10.08
C VAL A 83 5.30 17.35 10.62
N VAL A 84 4.76 16.39 11.36
CA VAL A 84 5.50 15.22 11.88
C VAL A 84 5.50 14.08 10.86
N GLY A 85 4.39 13.91 10.13
CA GLY A 85 4.29 12.85 9.13
C GLY A 85 2.94 12.78 8.42
N VAL A 86 2.69 11.63 7.78
CA VAL A 86 1.42 11.29 7.13
C VAL A 86 1.04 9.86 7.51
N LEU A 87 -0.17 9.68 8.01
CA LEU A 87 -0.80 8.37 8.18
C LEU A 87 -1.46 7.93 6.88
N ASP A 88 -1.27 6.67 6.54
CA ASP A 88 -1.96 5.98 5.44
C ASP A 88 -2.95 4.98 6.06
N ILE A 89 -4.15 4.88 5.50
CA ILE A 89 -5.17 3.93 5.95
C ILE A 89 -4.63 2.49 6.07
N THR A 90 -3.76 2.08 5.15
CA THR A 90 -3.15 0.74 5.17
C THR A 90 -2.20 0.55 6.34
N LYS A 91 -1.46 1.60 6.72
CA LYS A 91 -0.56 1.58 7.89
C LYS A 91 -1.36 1.54 9.19
N CYS A 92 -2.42 2.35 9.29
CA CYS A 92 -3.32 2.34 10.44
C CYS A 92 -4.03 0.98 10.58
N TYR A 93 -4.46 0.41 9.47
CA TYR A 93 -5.16 -0.87 9.45
C TYR A 93 -4.23 -2.06 9.75
N ALA A 94 -2.97 -2.06 9.28
CA ALA A 94 -2.03 -3.16 9.49
C ALA A 94 -1.84 -3.52 10.98
N GLN A 95 -1.73 -2.51 11.85
CA GLN A 95 -1.62 -2.71 13.29
C GLN A 95 -2.91 -3.32 13.88
N GLN A 96 -4.07 -2.87 13.39
CA GLN A 96 -5.36 -3.41 13.83
C GLN A 96 -5.58 -4.84 13.32
N MET A 97 -5.10 -5.14 12.11
CA MET A 97 -5.19 -6.44 11.47
C MET A 97 -4.43 -7.52 12.22
N GLU A 98 -3.19 -7.25 12.64
CA GLU A 98 -2.38 -8.22 13.40
C GLU A 98 -3.07 -8.63 14.71
N LYS A 99 -3.71 -7.67 15.36
CA LYS A 99 -4.45 -7.88 16.61
C LYS A 99 -5.70 -8.73 16.35
N LEU A 100 -6.44 -8.45 15.27
CA LEU A 100 -7.60 -9.22 14.84
C LEU A 100 -7.22 -10.67 14.48
N GLU A 101 -6.13 -10.88 13.75
CA GLU A 101 -5.67 -12.22 13.37
C GLU A 101 -5.25 -13.08 14.55
N ARG A 102 -4.54 -12.53 15.54
CA ARG A 102 -4.18 -13.28 16.75
C ARG A 102 -5.43 -13.84 17.44
N MET A 103 -6.54 -13.10 17.42
CA MET A 103 -7.81 -13.54 17.99
C MET A 103 -8.54 -14.57 17.13
N HIS A 104 -8.54 -14.37 15.80
CA HIS A 104 -9.13 -15.34 14.88
C HIS A 104 -8.37 -16.67 14.93
N GLU A 105 -7.05 -16.62 14.99
CA GLU A 105 -6.18 -17.80 15.11
C GLU A 105 -6.41 -18.51 16.45
N SER A 106 -6.46 -17.78 17.58
CA SER A 106 -6.79 -18.38 18.88
C SER A 106 -8.19 -19.01 18.89
N SER A 107 -9.17 -18.37 18.25
CA SER A 107 -10.54 -18.87 18.17
C SER A 107 -10.66 -20.09 17.25
N LYS A 108 -9.91 -20.11 16.16
CA LYS A 108 -9.82 -21.23 15.23
C LYS A 108 -9.14 -22.43 15.89
N GLN A 109 -8.07 -22.23 16.65
CA GLN A 109 -7.41 -23.29 17.43
C GLN A 109 -8.35 -23.90 18.48
N LEU A 110 -9.14 -23.07 19.16
CA LEU A 110 -10.19 -23.56 20.06
C LEU A 110 -11.22 -24.41 19.32
N TYR A 111 -11.64 -23.99 18.12
CA TYR A 111 -12.55 -24.77 17.28
C TYR A 111 -11.94 -26.11 16.85
N GLU A 112 -10.71 -26.12 16.32
CA GLU A 112 -10.02 -27.35 15.88
C GLU A 112 -9.80 -28.33 17.04
N ALA A 113 -9.43 -27.82 18.22
CA ALA A 113 -9.31 -28.62 19.43
C ALA A 113 -10.65 -29.24 19.84
N LEU A 114 -11.76 -28.50 19.71
CA LEU A 114 -13.10 -28.99 20.06
C LEU A 114 -13.67 -29.95 19.00
N ASP A 115 -13.37 -29.75 17.72
CA ASP A 115 -13.75 -30.68 16.65
C ASP A 115 -12.99 -32.02 16.78
N THR A 116 -11.72 -31.94 17.21
CA THR A 116 -10.93 -33.13 17.57
C THR A 116 -11.60 -33.87 18.73
N VAL A 117 -11.98 -33.18 19.80
CA VAL A 117 -12.73 -33.76 20.93
C VAL A 117 -14.08 -34.33 20.48
N HIS A 118 -14.78 -33.66 19.56
CA HIS A 118 -16.05 -34.13 18.99
C HIS A 118 -15.88 -35.44 18.19
N SER A 119 -14.78 -35.55 17.44
CA SER A 119 -14.44 -36.74 16.66
C SER A 119 -14.05 -37.94 17.56
N GLU A 120 -13.44 -37.67 18.71
CA GLU A 120 -13.05 -38.70 19.70
C GLU A 120 -14.21 -39.10 20.62
N MET A 121 -15.14 -38.19 20.89
CA MET A 121 -16.29 -38.38 21.76
C MET A 121 -17.52 -38.78 20.94
N GLY A 122 -17.56 -40.06 20.54
CA GLY A 122 -18.55 -40.62 19.63
C GLY A 122 -20.00 -40.14 19.83
N GLY A 123 -20.46 -39.27 18.93
CA GLY A 123 -21.83 -39.16 18.44
C GLY A 123 -22.94 -38.72 19.38
N SER A 124 -22.67 -38.35 20.64
CA SER A 124 -23.74 -37.99 21.58
C SER A 124 -23.45 -36.68 22.34
N HIS A 125 -23.63 -35.56 21.64
CA HIS A 125 -23.72 -34.24 22.27
C HIS A 125 -25.11 -33.62 22.09
N PRO A 126 -25.58 -32.81 23.06
CA PRO A 126 -26.83 -32.06 22.93
C PRO A 126 -26.75 -31.10 21.74
N SER A 127 -27.77 -31.09 20.88
CA SER A 127 -27.92 -30.17 19.74
C SER A 127 -27.74 -28.69 20.08
N HIS A 128 -27.88 -28.32 21.35
CA HIS A 128 -27.60 -26.98 21.86
C HIS A 128 -26.13 -26.55 21.72
N VAL A 129 -25.19 -27.50 21.84
CA VAL A 129 -23.75 -27.25 21.72
C VAL A 129 -23.41 -26.97 20.25
N PHE A 130 -23.95 -27.76 19.32
CA PHE A 130 -23.80 -27.53 17.87
C PHE A 130 -24.37 -26.17 17.43
N ARG A 131 -25.58 -25.81 17.89
CA ARG A 131 -26.19 -24.50 17.59
C ARG A 131 -25.36 -23.33 18.14
N TYR A 132 -24.87 -23.46 19.36
CA TYR A 132 -23.97 -22.49 19.97
C TYR A 132 -22.68 -22.33 19.15
N PHE A 133 -22.14 -23.43 18.60
CA PHE A 133 -20.95 -23.41 17.75
C PHE A 133 -21.19 -22.86 16.35
N GLU A 134 -22.33 -23.12 15.72
CA GLU A 134 -22.70 -22.44 14.47
C GLU A 134 -22.86 -20.94 14.67
N GLU A 135 -23.48 -20.51 15.78
CA GLU A 135 -23.60 -19.10 16.14
C GLU A 135 -22.23 -18.46 16.41
N LEU A 136 -21.32 -19.17 17.10
CA LEU A 136 -19.93 -18.73 17.27
C LEU A 136 -19.19 -18.67 15.94
N ARG A 137 -19.29 -19.68 15.08
CA ARG A 137 -18.65 -19.71 13.76
C ARG A 137 -19.10 -18.54 12.88
N THR A 138 -20.39 -18.24 12.92
CA THR A 138 -20.98 -17.15 12.14
C THR A 138 -20.54 -15.78 12.68
N ARG A 139 -20.36 -15.65 14.00
CA ARG A 139 -19.78 -14.44 14.62
C ARG A 139 -18.28 -14.31 14.39
N LEU A 140 -17.54 -15.43 14.38
CA LEU A 140 -16.09 -15.48 14.22
C LEU A 140 -15.65 -15.25 12.77
N ASN A 141 -16.42 -15.68 11.77
CA ASN A 141 -16.03 -15.50 10.37
C ASN A 141 -16.25 -14.09 9.83
N GLY A 142 -16.92 -13.23 10.58
CA GLY A 142 -17.24 -11.88 10.15
C GLY A 142 -18.13 -11.81 8.89
N PRO A 143 -18.49 -10.61 8.45
CA PRO A 143 -19.16 -10.38 7.18
C PRO A 143 -18.27 -10.80 6.01
N THR A 144 -18.91 -11.26 4.95
CA THR A 144 -18.28 -11.57 3.67
C THR A 144 -18.35 -10.38 2.73
N LEU A 145 -17.60 -10.42 1.64
CA LEU A 145 -17.63 -9.40 0.60
C LEU A 145 -19.03 -9.22 0.00
N ASP A 146 -19.81 -10.29 -0.11
CA ASP A 146 -21.22 -10.26 -0.51
C ASP A 146 -22.06 -9.23 0.27
N SER A 147 -21.82 -9.11 1.59
CA SER A 147 -22.56 -8.17 2.44
C SER A 147 -22.28 -6.69 2.16
N VAL A 148 -21.20 -6.39 1.42
CA VAL A 148 -20.77 -5.03 1.07
C VAL A 148 -21.08 -4.70 -0.39
N LEU A 149 -21.34 -5.72 -1.22
CA LEU A 149 -21.72 -5.52 -2.61
C LEU A 149 -23.06 -4.78 -2.70
N SER A 150 -23.06 -3.74 -3.52
CA SER A 150 -24.21 -2.87 -3.76
C SER A 150 -24.09 -2.23 -5.15
N HIS A 151 -25.09 -1.44 -5.55
CA HIS A 151 -25.06 -0.68 -6.81
C HIS A 151 -23.84 0.28 -6.89
N GLU A 152 -23.30 0.73 -5.75
CA GLU A 152 -22.10 1.58 -5.71
C GLU A 152 -20.81 0.82 -6.05
N THR A 153 -20.81 -0.51 -5.90
CA THR A 153 -19.66 -1.37 -6.16
C THR A 153 -19.70 -1.98 -7.57
N GLU A 154 -20.63 -1.54 -8.42
CA GLU A 154 -20.74 -2.06 -9.78
C GLU A 154 -19.43 -1.84 -10.56
N PRO A 155 -18.94 -2.86 -11.27
CA PRO A 155 -17.68 -2.78 -11.96
C PRO A 155 -17.79 -1.84 -13.17
N ILE A 156 -16.91 -0.86 -13.22
CA ILE A 156 -16.79 0.05 -14.36
C ILE A 156 -15.81 -0.54 -15.37
N TYR A 157 -16.26 -0.69 -16.61
CA TYR A 157 -15.48 -1.33 -17.67
C TYR A 157 -15.01 -0.35 -18.74
N THR A 158 -13.81 -0.60 -19.23
CA THR A 158 -13.26 0.01 -20.44
C THR A 158 -12.65 -1.08 -21.33
N THR A 159 -12.13 -0.71 -22.49
CA THR A 159 -11.54 -1.66 -23.45
C THR A 159 -10.05 -1.43 -23.58
N VAL A 160 -9.31 -2.47 -24.02
CA VAL A 160 -7.88 -2.36 -24.34
C VAL A 160 -7.54 -1.28 -25.38
N LYS A 161 -8.52 -0.81 -26.17
CA LYS A 161 -8.33 0.25 -27.17
C LYS A 161 -8.49 1.66 -26.61
N SER A 162 -9.11 1.80 -25.45
CA SER A 162 -9.36 3.10 -24.84
C SER A 162 -8.04 3.79 -24.46
N THR A 163 -8.06 5.12 -24.47
CA THR A 163 -6.91 5.92 -24.03
C THR A 163 -6.91 6.07 -22.51
N VAL A 164 -5.76 6.40 -21.94
CA VAL A 164 -5.65 6.74 -20.51
C VAL A 164 -6.60 7.89 -20.18
N TYR A 165 -6.67 8.91 -21.04
CA TYR A 165 -7.60 10.03 -20.90
C TYR A 165 -9.05 9.55 -20.75
N ASP A 166 -9.54 8.73 -21.68
CA ASP A 166 -10.92 8.22 -21.64
C ASP A 166 -11.18 7.40 -20.36
N ALA A 167 -10.20 6.60 -19.93
CA ALA A 167 -10.28 5.86 -18.68
C ALA A 167 -10.40 6.80 -17.47
N THR A 168 -9.58 7.85 -17.41
CA THR A 168 -9.59 8.81 -16.30
C THR A 168 -10.87 9.65 -16.27
N VAL A 169 -11.44 9.96 -17.43
CA VAL A 169 -12.77 10.59 -17.52
C VAL A 169 -13.83 9.64 -16.99
N LEU A 170 -13.82 8.38 -17.42
CA LEU A 170 -14.78 7.36 -16.97
C LEU A 170 -14.68 7.12 -15.45
N MET A 171 -13.46 7.05 -14.90
CA MET A 171 -13.23 6.98 -13.46
C MET A 171 -13.86 8.17 -12.72
N ASN A 172 -13.64 9.39 -13.22
CA ASN A 172 -14.14 10.60 -12.60
C ASN A 172 -15.67 10.72 -12.66
N GLU A 173 -16.28 10.35 -13.79
CA GLU A 173 -17.74 10.34 -13.99
C GLU A 173 -18.46 9.32 -13.09
N ASN A 174 -17.82 8.17 -12.83
CA ASN A 174 -18.37 7.12 -11.97
C ASN A 174 -17.82 7.19 -10.53
N HIS A 175 -17.14 8.27 -10.18
CA HIS A 175 -16.56 8.50 -8.84
C HIS A 175 -15.69 7.34 -8.31
N THR A 176 -15.00 6.62 -9.19
CA THR A 176 -14.15 5.47 -8.84
C THR A 176 -12.68 5.78 -9.11
N THR A 177 -11.77 5.01 -8.50
CA THR A 177 -10.32 5.12 -8.74
C THR A 177 -9.74 3.96 -9.55
N ALA A 178 -10.59 3.03 -9.99
CA ALA A 178 -10.22 1.87 -10.78
C ALA A 178 -11.28 1.55 -11.84
N VAL A 179 -10.80 1.06 -12.99
CA VAL A 179 -11.64 0.50 -14.05
C VAL A 179 -11.08 -0.85 -14.48
N LEU A 180 -11.97 -1.77 -14.81
CA LEU A 180 -11.61 -3.07 -15.38
C LEU A 180 -11.48 -2.95 -16.89
N VAL A 181 -10.46 -3.59 -17.44
CA VAL A 181 -10.13 -3.51 -18.86
C VAL A 181 -10.51 -4.83 -19.51
N LYS A 182 -11.45 -4.78 -20.45
CA LYS A 182 -11.86 -5.94 -21.25
C LYS A 182 -11.03 -6.05 -22.53
N ASP A 183 -10.70 -7.29 -22.90
CA ASP A 183 -10.11 -7.61 -24.19
C ASP A 183 -11.17 -7.57 -25.32
N TYR A 184 -10.76 -8.00 -26.52
CA TYR A 184 -11.63 -8.09 -27.70
C TYR A 184 -12.62 -9.26 -27.65
N GLN A 185 -12.45 -10.22 -26.73
CA GLN A 185 -13.36 -11.35 -26.52
C GLN A 185 -14.42 -11.04 -25.46
N GLY A 186 -14.26 -9.95 -24.70
CA GLY A 186 -15.16 -9.53 -23.63
C GLY A 186 -14.71 -9.96 -22.24
N SER A 187 -13.59 -10.68 -22.14
CA SER A 187 -12.99 -11.14 -20.89
C SER A 187 -12.17 -10.02 -20.23
N VAL A 188 -12.07 -10.04 -18.91
CA VAL A 188 -11.25 -9.07 -18.17
C VAL A 188 -9.78 -9.40 -18.32
N ALA A 189 -9.04 -8.49 -18.96
CA ALA A 189 -7.62 -8.62 -19.23
C ALA A 189 -6.75 -7.91 -18.18
N GLY A 190 -7.29 -6.89 -17.51
CA GLY A 190 -6.51 -6.06 -16.60
C GLY A 190 -7.37 -5.14 -15.73
N ILE A 191 -6.71 -4.46 -14.80
CA ILE A 191 -7.25 -3.32 -14.05
C ILE A 191 -6.38 -2.09 -14.30
N PHE A 192 -7.00 -0.92 -14.40
CA PHE A 192 -6.30 0.36 -14.51
C PHE A 192 -6.79 1.30 -13.41
N THR A 193 -5.85 1.92 -12.71
CA THR A 193 -6.13 2.70 -11.49
C THR A 193 -5.48 4.09 -11.53
N SER A 194 -5.91 4.98 -10.63
CA SER A 194 -5.26 6.30 -10.45
C SER A 194 -3.75 6.20 -10.15
N LYS A 195 -3.28 5.12 -9.50
CA LYS A 195 -1.85 4.87 -9.25
C LYS A 195 -1.11 4.63 -10.56
N ASP A 196 -1.71 3.88 -11.49
CA ASP A 196 -1.11 3.60 -12.80
C ASP A 196 -0.97 4.87 -13.65
N VAL A 197 -1.94 5.79 -13.55
CA VAL A 197 -1.85 7.11 -14.20
C VAL A 197 -0.61 7.86 -13.71
N VAL A 198 -0.34 7.87 -12.41
CA VAL A 198 0.81 8.59 -11.86
C VAL A 198 2.12 7.89 -12.21
N LEU A 199 2.21 6.59 -11.95
CA LEU A 199 3.47 5.86 -12.02
C LEU A 199 3.88 5.49 -13.44
N ARG A 200 2.92 5.13 -14.30
CA ARG A 200 3.20 4.59 -15.64
C ARG A 200 2.91 5.57 -16.77
N VAL A 201 2.20 6.67 -16.49
CA VAL A 201 1.83 7.67 -17.52
C VAL A 201 2.50 9.00 -17.24
N ILE A 202 2.14 9.67 -16.15
CA ILE A 202 2.66 11.02 -15.82
C ILE A 202 4.17 10.97 -15.54
N ALA A 203 4.62 10.04 -14.69
CA ALA A 203 6.04 9.92 -14.36
C ALA A 203 6.91 9.50 -15.56
N ALA A 204 6.33 8.77 -16.52
CA ALA A 204 6.99 8.36 -17.76
C ALA A 204 6.90 9.43 -18.88
N GLY A 205 6.26 10.58 -18.63
CA GLY A 205 6.10 11.65 -19.61
C GLY A 205 5.19 11.29 -20.80
N LEU A 206 4.34 10.27 -20.66
CA LEU A 206 3.42 9.85 -21.72
C LEU A 206 2.21 10.79 -21.78
N ASP A 207 1.73 11.08 -22.99
CA ASP A 207 0.49 11.84 -23.18
C ASP A 207 -0.74 10.95 -22.91
N PRO A 208 -1.58 11.27 -21.91
CA PRO A 208 -2.78 10.49 -21.60
C PRO A 208 -3.76 10.36 -22.76
N LYS A 209 -3.80 11.33 -23.69
CA LYS A 209 -4.74 11.32 -24.83
C LYS A 209 -4.34 10.35 -25.94
N THR A 210 -3.06 9.98 -26.01
CA THR A 210 -2.57 9.05 -27.04
C THR A 210 -2.10 7.73 -26.46
N CYS A 211 -1.81 7.67 -25.16
CA CYS A 211 -1.41 6.45 -24.48
C CYS A 211 -2.60 5.49 -24.36
N SER A 212 -2.46 4.28 -24.90
CA SER A 212 -3.45 3.22 -24.73
C SER A 212 -3.36 2.61 -23.33
N ILE A 213 -4.50 2.30 -22.72
CA ILE A 213 -4.59 1.67 -21.40
C ILE A 213 -3.85 0.33 -21.35
N VAL A 214 -3.92 -0.48 -22.41
CA VAL A 214 -3.30 -1.82 -22.43
C VAL A 214 -1.80 -1.79 -22.17
N ARG A 215 -1.13 -0.67 -22.47
CA ARG A 215 0.30 -0.47 -22.24
C ARG A 215 0.64 -0.24 -20.76
N VAL A 216 -0.31 0.27 -19.97
CA VAL A 216 -0.06 0.80 -18.62
C VAL A 216 -0.98 0.21 -17.54
N MET A 217 -1.95 -0.62 -17.92
CA MET A 217 -2.79 -1.37 -16.98
C MET A 217 -1.98 -2.45 -16.26
N THR A 218 -2.45 -2.85 -15.08
CA THR A 218 -1.98 -4.07 -14.43
C THR A 218 -2.71 -5.26 -15.06
N PRO A 219 -2.02 -6.16 -15.77
CA PRO A 219 -2.64 -7.35 -16.36
C PRO A 219 -3.02 -8.34 -15.26
N GLN A 220 -4.06 -9.15 -15.50
CA GLN A 220 -4.48 -10.24 -14.60
C GLN A 220 -4.57 -9.82 -13.13
N PRO A 221 -5.48 -8.89 -12.77
CA PRO A 221 -5.61 -8.44 -11.39
C PRO A 221 -5.98 -9.59 -10.48
N ASP A 222 -5.48 -9.54 -9.25
CA ASP A 222 -5.98 -10.37 -8.16
C ASP A 222 -7.49 -10.16 -8.00
N VAL A 223 -8.22 -11.24 -7.74
CA VAL A 223 -9.66 -11.23 -7.51
C VAL A 223 -9.99 -11.92 -6.20
N SER A 224 -11.19 -11.69 -5.67
CA SER A 224 -11.68 -12.37 -4.48
C SER A 224 -13.11 -12.85 -4.66
N ARG A 225 -13.49 -13.93 -3.99
CA ARG A 225 -14.84 -14.50 -4.07
C ARG A 225 -15.82 -13.71 -3.23
N SER A 226 -17.08 -13.61 -3.63
CA SER A 226 -18.17 -13.01 -2.84
C SER A 226 -18.29 -13.61 -1.42
N SER A 227 -18.04 -14.91 -1.28
CA SER A 227 -18.01 -15.61 0.00
C SER A 227 -16.79 -15.32 0.89
N THR A 228 -15.77 -14.62 0.39
CA THR A 228 -14.54 -14.35 1.15
C THR A 228 -14.84 -13.40 2.32
N PRO A 229 -14.34 -13.66 3.54
CA PRO A 229 -14.43 -12.71 4.66
C PRO A 229 -13.77 -11.36 4.35
N ILE A 230 -14.38 -10.26 4.80
CA ILE A 230 -13.84 -8.89 4.59
C ILE A 230 -12.40 -8.77 5.10
N GLN A 231 -12.11 -9.36 6.27
CA GLN A 231 -10.76 -9.34 6.84
C GLN A 231 -9.74 -9.99 5.89
N GLN A 232 -10.07 -11.16 5.35
CA GLN A 232 -9.17 -11.84 4.41
C GLN A 232 -8.94 -11.00 3.15
N ALA A 233 -9.97 -10.33 2.64
CA ALA A 233 -9.84 -9.41 1.50
C ALA A 233 -8.94 -8.20 1.84
N LEU A 234 -9.10 -7.59 3.01
CA LEU A 234 -8.23 -6.50 3.48
C LEU A 234 -6.77 -6.96 3.66
N ARG A 235 -6.54 -8.21 4.09
CA ARG A 235 -5.19 -8.81 4.12
C ARG A 235 -4.61 -8.92 2.72
N GLN A 236 -5.39 -9.46 1.79
CA GLN A 236 -5.03 -9.61 0.38
C GLN A 236 -4.60 -8.26 -0.22
N MET A 237 -5.37 -7.21 0.04
CA MET A 237 -5.09 -5.84 -0.40
C MET A 237 -3.81 -5.26 0.22
N PHE A 238 -3.60 -5.51 1.52
CA PHE A 238 -2.40 -5.06 2.23
C PHE A 238 -1.13 -5.72 1.70
N GLU A 239 -1.12 -7.05 1.59
CA GLU A 239 0.02 -7.85 1.11
C GLU A 239 0.28 -7.62 -0.38
N GLY A 240 -0.77 -7.52 -1.19
CA GLY A 240 -0.68 -7.25 -2.62
C GLY A 240 -0.40 -5.78 -2.97
N HIS A 241 -0.38 -4.88 -1.99
CA HIS A 241 -0.13 -3.45 -2.17
C HIS A 241 -1.07 -2.75 -3.17
N TYR A 242 -2.33 -3.18 -3.20
CA TYR A 242 -3.40 -2.58 -3.99
C TYR A 242 -4.60 -2.22 -3.13
N LEU A 243 -5.37 -1.25 -3.59
CA LEU A 243 -6.48 -0.66 -2.83
C LEU A 243 -7.84 -0.88 -3.48
N ASN A 244 -7.89 -1.55 -4.62
CA ASN A 244 -9.12 -1.92 -5.32
C ASN A 244 -9.06 -3.43 -5.61
N LEU A 245 -10.15 -4.14 -5.31
CA LEU A 245 -10.24 -5.59 -5.41
C LEU A 245 -11.50 -5.97 -6.19
N PRO A 246 -11.37 -6.54 -7.40
CA PRO A 246 -12.48 -7.11 -8.14
C PRO A 246 -13.04 -8.36 -7.44
N ILE A 247 -14.37 -8.44 -7.38
CA ILE A 247 -15.10 -9.52 -6.71
C ILE A 247 -15.77 -10.39 -7.76
N VAL A 248 -15.51 -11.70 -7.68
CA VAL A 248 -16.12 -12.71 -8.54
C VAL A 248 -17.23 -13.46 -7.81
N SER A 249 -18.31 -13.77 -8.54
CA SER A 249 -19.39 -14.62 -8.06
C SER A 249 -18.88 -16.01 -7.71
N ASP A 250 -19.46 -16.62 -6.68
CA ASP A 250 -19.24 -18.03 -6.36
C ASP A 250 -19.91 -18.98 -7.36
N GLU A 251 -20.94 -18.52 -8.09
CA GLU A 251 -21.74 -19.37 -8.99
C GLU A 251 -21.19 -19.40 -10.43
N ASP A 252 -20.93 -18.23 -11.02
CA ASP A 252 -20.70 -18.09 -12.46
C ASP A 252 -19.25 -17.67 -12.82
N ASP A 253 -18.37 -17.46 -11.83
CA ASP A 253 -17.00 -16.96 -12.00
C ASP A 253 -16.89 -15.57 -12.68
N GLU A 254 -18.02 -14.87 -12.81
CA GLU A 254 -18.10 -13.53 -13.38
C GLU A 254 -17.85 -12.45 -12.32
N ILE A 255 -17.30 -11.30 -12.75
CA ILE A 255 -17.07 -10.17 -11.85
C ILE A 255 -18.38 -9.46 -11.56
N VAL A 256 -18.77 -9.49 -10.29
CA VAL A 256 -20.00 -8.90 -9.75
C VAL A 256 -19.77 -7.50 -9.16
N GLY A 257 -18.54 -7.16 -8.80
CA GLY A 257 -18.24 -5.88 -8.17
C GLY A 257 -16.76 -5.53 -8.12
N ILE A 258 -16.46 -4.30 -7.72
CA ILE A 258 -15.14 -3.85 -7.28
C ILE A 258 -15.33 -3.17 -5.93
N VAL A 259 -14.57 -3.61 -4.94
CA VAL A 259 -14.54 -2.98 -3.62
C VAL A 259 -13.19 -2.31 -3.39
N ASP A 260 -13.19 -1.24 -2.60
CA ASP A 260 -11.97 -0.54 -2.22
C ASP A 260 -11.66 -0.68 -0.72
N VAL A 261 -10.44 -0.29 -0.34
CA VAL A 261 -9.97 -0.43 1.03
C VAL A 261 -10.82 0.38 2.02
N LEU A 262 -11.36 1.52 1.61
CA LEU A 262 -12.16 2.40 2.47
C LEU A 262 -13.49 1.75 2.80
N LYS A 263 -14.20 1.22 1.79
CA LYS A 263 -15.49 0.54 1.97
C LYS A 263 -15.36 -0.69 2.87
N LEU A 264 -14.31 -1.50 2.67
CA LEU A 264 -14.06 -2.67 3.50
C LEU A 264 -13.70 -2.29 4.94
N THR A 265 -12.85 -1.28 5.13
CA THR A 265 -12.49 -0.78 6.47
C THR A 265 -13.71 -0.21 7.19
N TYR A 266 -14.57 0.54 6.49
CA TYR A 266 -15.84 1.04 7.02
C TYR A 266 -16.76 -0.08 7.49
N ALA A 267 -16.94 -1.11 6.65
CA ALA A 267 -17.76 -2.25 7.00
C ALA A 267 -17.25 -2.95 8.27
N THR A 268 -15.92 -3.12 8.39
CA THR A 268 -15.30 -3.68 9.60
C THR A 268 -15.53 -2.80 10.84
N LEU A 269 -15.27 -1.49 10.75
CA LEU A 269 -15.45 -0.55 11.87
C LEU A 269 -16.91 -0.43 12.32
N ASN A 270 -17.85 -0.38 11.37
CA ASN A 270 -19.27 -0.33 11.70
C ASN A 270 -19.77 -1.61 12.37
N GLN A 271 -19.27 -2.77 11.95
CA GLN A 271 -19.60 -4.02 12.60
C GLN A 271 -19.14 -4.01 14.06
N ILE A 272 -17.94 -3.51 14.34
CA ILE A 272 -17.41 -3.36 15.70
C ILE A 272 -18.34 -2.46 16.53
N LYS A 273 -18.70 -1.27 16.01
CA LYS A 273 -19.62 -0.34 16.68
C LYS A 273 -21.00 -0.97 16.97
N GLN A 274 -21.51 -1.81 16.06
CA GLN A 274 -22.79 -2.50 16.26
C GLN A 274 -22.72 -3.62 17.31
N ILE A 275 -21.56 -4.28 17.45
CA ILE A 275 -21.32 -5.27 18.51
C ILE A 275 -21.26 -4.56 19.87
N GLU A 276 -20.55 -3.43 19.96
CA GLU A 276 -20.43 -2.62 21.17
C GLU A 276 -21.79 -2.13 21.70
N GLN A 277 -22.66 -1.65 20.81
CA GLN A 277 -23.99 -1.15 21.20
C GLN A 277 -24.96 -2.24 21.66
N LYS A 278 -24.81 -3.48 21.19
CA LYS A 278 -25.66 -4.61 21.60
C LYS A 278 -25.29 -5.20 22.96
N GLU A 279 -24.08 -4.91 23.46
CA GLU A 279 -23.59 -5.36 24.78
C GLU A 279 -23.83 -4.35 25.92
N SER A 280 -24.44 -3.19 25.63
CA SER A 280 -24.93 -2.28 26.67
C SER A 280 -26.26 -2.80 27.24
N PRO A 281 -26.36 -3.17 28.53
CA PRO A 281 -27.45 -4.02 29.03
C PRO A 281 -28.76 -3.24 29.13
N THR A 282 -29.72 -3.56 28.26
CA THR A 282 -31.13 -3.34 28.56
C THR A 282 -31.53 -4.31 29.69
N GLY A 283 -31.83 -3.75 30.86
CA GLY A 283 -32.24 -4.48 32.04
C GLY A 283 -33.43 -5.40 31.79
N LEU A 284 -33.20 -6.70 31.96
CA LEU A 284 -34.24 -7.67 32.28
C LEU A 284 -34.40 -7.68 33.79
N GLN A 285 -35.50 -7.08 34.25
CA GLN A 285 -35.92 -7.14 35.65
C GLN A 285 -36.39 -8.57 35.95
N ILE A 286 -35.47 -9.43 36.36
CA ILE A 286 -35.79 -10.76 36.89
C ILE A 286 -36.18 -10.59 38.35
N THR A 287 -37.48 -10.74 38.63
CA THR A 287 -37.98 -10.91 39.99
C THR A 287 -37.34 -12.14 40.61
N SER A 288 -36.78 -11.94 41.80
CA SER A 288 -36.23 -12.94 42.71
C SER A 288 -37.10 -14.20 42.77
N ASP A 289 -36.50 -15.37 42.55
CA ASP A 289 -36.40 -16.39 43.61
C ASP A 289 -35.60 -17.62 43.15
N THR A 290 -34.79 -18.10 44.10
CA THR A 290 -34.18 -19.44 44.20
C THR A 290 -32.78 -19.64 43.61
N SER A 291 -31.91 -20.07 44.52
CA SER A 291 -30.49 -20.35 44.44
C SER A 291 -30.09 -21.52 43.54
N THR A 292 -29.31 -21.22 42.50
CA THR A 292 -28.36 -22.14 41.84
C THR A 292 -27.28 -21.29 41.15
N PRO A 293 -25.98 -21.64 41.21
CA PRO A 293 -24.94 -20.84 40.57
C PRO A 293 -24.93 -21.15 39.07
N THR A 294 -25.67 -20.39 38.28
CA THR A 294 -25.52 -20.36 36.83
C THR A 294 -24.34 -19.44 36.51
N GLN A 295 -23.23 -20.04 36.06
CA GLN A 295 -22.21 -19.31 35.30
C GLN A 295 -22.89 -18.74 34.05
N GLU A 296 -22.96 -17.41 33.97
CA GLU A 296 -23.27 -16.73 32.72
C GLU A 296 -22.13 -17.01 31.73
N PRO A 297 -22.41 -17.39 30.48
CA PRO A 297 -21.37 -17.51 29.48
C PRO A 297 -20.97 -16.11 29.06
N GLU A 298 -19.84 -15.62 29.59
CA GLU A 298 -19.19 -14.41 29.08
C GLU A 298 -18.96 -14.57 27.57
N GLY A 299 -19.58 -13.69 26.78
CA GLY A 299 -19.33 -13.59 25.35
C GLY A 299 -17.87 -13.17 25.09
N PRO A 300 -17.33 -13.45 23.89
CA PRO A 300 -15.96 -13.10 23.56
C PRO A 300 -15.76 -11.60 23.71
N THR A 301 -14.78 -11.23 24.52
CA THR A 301 -14.39 -9.92 25.05
C THR A 301 -13.97 -8.89 23.98
N TRP A 302 -14.86 -8.60 23.02
CA TRP A 302 -14.61 -7.62 21.96
C TRP A 302 -14.59 -6.18 22.50
N ASN A 303 -15.42 -5.87 23.51
CA ASN A 303 -15.56 -4.52 24.07
C ASN A 303 -14.32 -4.01 24.85
N LYS A 304 -13.54 -4.91 25.45
CA LYS A 304 -12.32 -4.54 26.20
C LYS A 304 -11.11 -4.32 25.27
N PHE A 305 -11.23 -4.70 24.00
CA PHE A 305 -10.12 -4.76 23.05
C PHE A 305 -9.89 -3.43 22.31
N TRP A 306 -10.95 -2.68 22.01
CA TRP A 306 -10.87 -1.42 21.25
C TRP A 306 -10.64 -0.19 22.15
N THR A 307 -11.08 -0.27 23.41
CA THR A 307 -10.94 0.81 24.41
C THR A 307 -9.61 0.78 25.17
N SER A 308 -8.83 -0.31 25.10
CA SER A 308 -7.56 -0.49 25.84
C SER A 308 -6.31 -0.06 25.07
N TYR A 309 -6.36 1.09 24.40
CA TYR A 309 -5.15 1.72 23.87
C TYR A 309 -4.75 2.92 24.74
N ASP A 310 -3.99 2.65 25.80
CA ASP A 310 -3.06 3.61 26.40
C ASP A 310 -1.64 3.11 26.07
N PRO A 311 -0.85 3.83 25.26
CA PRO A 311 0.49 3.39 24.86
C PRO A 311 1.50 3.29 26.02
N ASN A 312 1.12 3.67 27.25
CA ASN A 312 1.98 3.55 28.44
C ASN A 312 1.61 2.41 29.41
N SER A 313 0.60 1.58 29.14
CA SER A 313 0.31 0.43 29.99
C SER A 313 1.11 -0.81 29.55
N ASN A 314 2.35 -0.91 30.03
CA ASN A 314 2.98 -2.21 30.24
C ASN A 314 2.25 -2.88 31.41
N ASP A 315 1.31 -3.80 31.15
CA ASP A 315 0.91 -4.72 32.20
C ASP A 315 0.46 -6.08 31.63
N ASP A 316 1.41 -7.02 31.64
CA ASP A 316 1.13 -8.44 31.80
C ASP A 316 0.73 -8.66 33.27
N SER A 317 -0.55 -8.59 33.61
CA SER A 317 -1.01 -9.06 34.92
C SER A 317 -2.48 -9.46 34.97
N ASP A 318 -2.69 -10.72 35.34
CA ASP A 318 -3.99 -11.32 35.65
C ASP A 318 -4.66 -10.65 36.87
N SER A 319 -5.95 -10.30 36.69
CA SER A 319 -7.05 -10.34 37.68
C SER A 319 -6.93 -9.54 39.01
N VAL A 320 -7.86 -8.60 39.27
CA VAL A 320 -9.01 -8.70 40.21
C VAL A 320 -9.66 -7.31 40.43
N HIS A 321 -11.00 -7.28 40.42
CA HIS A 321 -11.92 -6.29 41.02
C HIS A 321 -11.53 -4.79 41.09
N SER A 322 -12.36 -3.93 40.48
CA SER A 322 -13.18 -2.96 41.24
C SER A 322 -14.12 -2.13 40.36
N ASP A 323 -15.37 -2.03 40.83
CA ASP A 323 -16.35 -0.99 40.52
C ASP A 323 -15.78 0.41 40.78
N SER A 324 -16.08 1.37 39.90
CA SER A 324 -16.10 2.81 40.20
C SER A 324 -16.89 3.57 39.14
N LEU A 325 -18.08 4.03 39.53
CA LEU A 325 -19.02 4.86 38.77
C LEU A 325 -18.49 6.27 38.56
N VAL A 326 -18.45 6.76 37.31
CA VAL A 326 -18.53 8.20 37.00
C VAL A 326 -19.44 8.38 35.79
N ALA A 327 -20.55 9.09 36.00
CA ALA A 327 -21.56 9.39 34.99
C ALA A 327 -21.11 10.51 34.04
N THR A 328 -21.26 10.28 32.73
CA THR A 328 -21.26 11.32 31.69
C THR A 328 -22.70 11.67 31.29
N PRO A 329 -22.99 12.92 30.90
CA PRO A 329 -24.37 13.38 30.75
C PRO A 329 -25.03 12.81 29.49
N ASP A 330 -26.30 12.42 29.65
CA ASP A 330 -27.20 11.95 28.60
C ASP A 330 -27.38 13.00 27.48
N VAL A 331 -27.07 12.61 26.25
CA VAL A 331 -27.60 13.27 25.05
C VAL A 331 -28.78 12.44 24.56
N ALA A 332 -29.96 13.05 24.59
CA ALA A 332 -31.23 12.38 24.31
C ALA A 332 -31.32 11.86 22.86
N SER A 333 -31.84 10.65 22.71
CA SER A 333 -32.02 9.84 21.49
C SER A 333 -33.02 10.39 20.46
N SER A 334 -33.23 11.71 20.41
CA SER A 334 -34.16 12.36 19.48
C SER A 334 -33.53 13.34 18.47
N GLU A 335 -32.20 13.50 18.47
CA GLU A 335 -31.50 14.28 17.42
C GLU A 335 -30.96 13.42 16.25
N TYR A 336 -30.96 12.08 16.38
CA TYR A 336 -30.40 11.17 15.39
C TYR A 336 -31.25 10.93 14.13
N GLN A 337 -32.53 11.31 14.11
CA GLN A 337 -33.38 11.15 12.91
C GLN A 337 -33.25 12.29 11.89
N ARG A 338 -32.36 13.27 12.09
CA ARG A 338 -32.19 14.40 11.16
C ARG A 338 -31.01 14.27 10.19
N TYR A 339 -30.22 13.19 10.28
CA TYR A 339 -29.06 12.98 9.42
C TYR A 339 -28.99 11.55 8.90
N ASN A 340 -29.93 11.19 8.03
CA ASN A 340 -29.78 10.04 7.14
C ASN A 340 -29.14 10.57 5.86
N PHE A 341 -27.80 10.57 5.78
CA PHE A 341 -27.08 10.92 4.56
C PHE A 341 -26.75 9.62 3.82
N ASP A 342 -27.27 9.50 2.60
CA ASP A 342 -26.79 8.53 1.61
C ASP A 342 -25.29 8.79 1.40
N ILE A 343 -24.47 7.80 1.73
CA ILE A 343 -23.01 7.85 1.56
C ILE A 343 -22.73 7.71 0.07
N THR A 344 -22.75 8.83 -0.66
CA THR A 344 -22.19 8.86 -2.02
C THR A 344 -20.66 8.90 -1.94
N PRO A 345 -19.92 8.14 -2.78
CA PRO A 345 -18.46 8.05 -2.70
C PRO A 345 -17.79 9.39 -3.07
N GLN A 346 -17.54 10.22 -2.06
CA GLN A 346 -16.57 11.31 -2.14
C GLN A 346 -15.20 10.77 -1.72
N ASP A 347 -14.59 9.94 -2.56
CA ASP A 347 -13.37 9.20 -2.20
C ASP A 347 -12.06 10.02 -2.33
N SER A 348 -11.23 9.96 -1.31
CA SER A 348 -9.79 10.24 -1.20
C SER A 348 -9.23 11.58 -1.66
N VAL A 349 -10.02 12.64 -1.55
CA VAL A 349 -9.49 14.00 -1.45
C VAL A 349 -9.39 14.31 0.03
N SER A 350 -8.21 14.64 0.57
CA SER A 350 -8.12 15.11 1.96
C SER A 350 -9.12 16.25 2.10
N GLN A 351 -10.11 16.11 2.98
CA GLN A 351 -11.18 17.11 3.09
C GLN A 351 -10.58 18.43 3.60
N VAL A 352 -11.23 19.56 3.29
CA VAL A 352 -10.80 20.89 3.77
C VAL A 352 -11.33 21.10 5.18
N ASP A 353 -10.50 21.58 6.11
CA ASP A 353 -10.96 21.95 7.45
C ASP A 353 -11.82 23.25 7.40
N PRO A 354 -13.11 23.21 7.78
CA PRO A 354 -13.98 24.40 7.79
C PRO A 354 -13.67 25.39 8.93
N HIS A 355 -12.78 25.06 9.88
CA HIS A 355 -12.50 25.88 11.07
C HIS A 355 -11.18 26.66 11.03
N GLN A 356 -10.35 26.53 9.99
CA GLN A 356 -9.16 27.35 9.80
C GLN A 356 -9.43 28.64 9.01
N PRO A 357 -8.95 29.82 9.47
CA PRO A 357 -9.07 31.05 8.70
C PRO A 357 -8.19 31.02 7.44
N ALA A 358 -8.78 31.24 6.26
CA ALA A 358 -8.08 31.32 4.99
C ALA A 358 -7.03 32.46 5.00
N VAL A 359 -5.75 32.11 5.04
CA VAL A 359 -4.66 33.09 4.93
C VAL A 359 -4.46 33.44 3.45
N SER A 360 -5.18 34.44 2.97
CA SER A 360 -4.94 35.04 1.65
C SER A 360 -3.76 35.99 1.72
N LYS A 361 -2.58 35.60 1.22
CA LYS A 361 -1.50 36.54 0.92
C LYS A 361 -1.10 36.43 -0.54
N SER A 362 -1.16 37.56 -1.23
CA SER A 362 -0.77 37.74 -2.62
C SER A 362 0.76 37.65 -2.77
N TYR A 363 1.27 36.64 -3.49
CA TYR A 363 2.69 36.48 -3.75
C TYR A 363 3.15 37.39 -4.90
N ALA A 364 4.05 38.32 -4.58
CA ALA A 364 4.83 39.05 -5.56
C ALA A 364 6.10 38.25 -5.89
N ARG A 365 6.34 38.00 -7.18
CA ARG A 365 7.52 37.31 -7.72
C ARG A 365 8.82 38.01 -7.34
N SER A 366 9.77 37.26 -6.77
CA SER A 366 11.20 37.52 -6.95
C SER A 366 11.92 36.18 -7.04
N GLY A 367 12.59 35.95 -8.18
CA GLY A 367 13.33 34.73 -8.44
C GLY A 367 14.79 34.81 -7.96
N SER A 368 15.36 33.63 -7.69
CA SER A 368 16.78 33.34 -7.88
C SER A 368 17.02 31.83 -7.81
N HIS A 369 17.57 31.30 -8.90
CA HIS A 369 17.90 29.90 -9.15
C HIS A 369 19.02 29.35 -8.27
N SER A 370 18.97 28.04 -7.98
CA SER A 370 20.18 27.21 -7.82
C SER A 370 19.97 25.78 -8.33
N GLY A 371 20.60 25.48 -9.47
CA GLY A 371 21.27 24.21 -9.80
C GLY A 371 20.48 22.90 -9.84
N ILE A 372 19.73 22.67 -10.92
CA ILE A 372 19.35 21.31 -11.37
C ILE A 372 19.90 21.15 -12.80
N ILE A 373 20.62 20.05 -13.05
CA ILE A 373 21.16 19.68 -14.35
C ILE A 373 19.99 19.57 -15.34
N ALA A 374 20.06 20.28 -16.47
CA ALA A 374 18.99 20.38 -17.45
C ALA A 374 18.65 19.01 -18.07
N GLU A 375 17.36 18.77 -18.32
CA GLU A 375 16.76 17.53 -18.81
C GLU A 375 17.28 17.02 -20.19
N GLU A 376 18.19 17.73 -20.87
CA GLU A 376 18.54 17.50 -22.28
C GLU A 376 19.78 16.60 -22.56
N ASP A 377 20.45 16.03 -21.54
CA ASP A 377 21.80 15.42 -21.74
C ASP A 377 21.93 13.90 -21.49
N TYR A 378 20.88 13.22 -21.03
CA TYR A 378 20.95 11.79 -20.65
C TYR A 378 21.21 10.84 -21.83
N GLY A 379 20.73 11.17 -23.03
CA GLY A 379 20.91 10.34 -24.22
C GLY A 379 22.29 10.49 -24.88
N LYS A 380 23.05 11.54 -24.55
CA LYS A 380 24.32 11.90 -25.22
C LYS A 380 25.56 11.47 -24.45
N SER A 381 25.41 11.19 -23.15
CA SER A 381 26.48 10.72 -22.29
C SER A 381 26.72 9.22 -22.50
N GLN A 382 28.00 8.83 -22.59
CA GLN A 382 28.37 7.43 -22.78
C GLN A 382 28.21 6.65 -21.46
N ILE A 383 27.47 5.55 -21.49
CA ILE A 383 27.32 4.61 -20.36
C ILE A 383 27.99 3.27 -20.68
N ILE A 384 28.33 2.49 -19.66
CA ILE A 384 28.96 1.19 -19.87
C ILE A 384 27.91 0.09 -19.73
N PHE A 385 27.61 -0.60 -20.83
CA PHE A 385 26.83 -1.85 -20.77
C PHE A 385 27.74 -3.02 -20.45
N LYS A 386 27.43 -3.72 -19.36
CA LYS A 386 28.09 -4.94 -18.90
C LYS A 386 27.23 -6.14 -19.28
N LEU A 387 27.77 -7.03 -20.10
CA LEU A 387 27.05 -8.21 -20.59
C LEU A 387 27.69 -9.48 -20.03
N ARG A 388 26.84 -10.43 -19.62
CA ARG A 388 27.24 -11.78 -19.22
C ARG A 388 26.46 -12.79 -20.07
N VAL A 389 27.17 -13.68 -20.75
CA VAL A 389 26.56 -14.73 -21.58
C VAL A 389 26.33 -15.98 -20.72
N PRO A 390 25.10 -16.49 -20.59
CA PRO A 390 24.85 -17.71 -19.83
C PRO A 390 25.42 -18.95 -20.55
N GLY A 391 26.29 -19.71 -19.87
CA GLY A 391 26.57 -21.10 -20.24
C GLY A 391 27.94 -21.42 -20.87
N ILE A 392 28.74 -20.43 -21.30
CA ILE A 392 30.09 -20.68 -21.85
C ILE A 392 31.02 -19.54 -21.43
N GLN A 393 32.02 -19.85 -20.60
CA GLN A 393 32.98 -18.93 -19.95
C GLN A 393 32.31 -17.78 -19.16
N ASP A 394 32.76 -17.51 -17.92
CA ASP A 394 32.28 -16.36 -17.13
C ASP A 394 32.88 -15.04 -17.66
N ARG A 395 32.84 -14.86 -18.98
CA ARG A 395 33.45 -13.77 -19.72
C ARG A 395 32.47 -12.60 -19.68
N VAL A 396 32.96 -11.49 -19.17
CA VAL A 396 32.18 -10.26 -19.00
C VAL A 396 32.61 -9.27 -20.07
N TYR A 397 31.67 -8.86 -20.91
CA TYR A 397 31.90 -7.83 -21.92
C TYR A 397 31.47 -6.47 -21.36
N ARG A 398 32.31 -5.45 -21.53
CA ARG A 398 31.96 -4.05 -21.23
C ARG A 398 31.98 -3.25 -22.52
N ILE A 399 30.83 -2.68 -22.86
CA ILE A 399 30.60 -1.93 -24.10
C ILE A 399 30.24 -0.51 -23.71
N PRO A 400 31.16 0.46 -23.87
CA PRO A 400 30.82 1.87 -23.81
C PRO A 400 29.85 2.22 -24.94
N PHE A 401 28.69 2.77 -24.62
CA PHE A 401 27.61 3.02 -25.57
C PHE A 401 26.89 4.33 -25.26
N THR A 402 26.49 5.06 -26.30
CA THR A 402 25.70 6.28 -26.18
C THR A 402 24.22 5.95 -26.40
N PRO A 403 23.33 6.07 -25.41
CA PRO A 403 21.94 5.61 -25.52
C PRO A 403 21.16 6.12 -26.74
N ALA A 404 21.41 7.36 -27.18
CA ALA A 404 20.78 7.96 -28.36
C ALA A 404 21.15 7.27 -29.70
N ASP A 405 22.16 6.39 -29.73
CA ASP A 405 22.55 5.64 -30.92
C ASP A 405 21.57 4.51 -31.29
N GLY A 406 20.67 4.14 -30.37
CA GLY A 406 19.56 3.23 -30.64
C GLY A 406 19.91 1.74 -30.69
N THR A 407 18.87 0.93 -30.81
CA THR A 407 18.90 -0.55 -30.67
C THR A 407 19.71 -1.25 -31.75
N ASN A 408 19.66 -0.76 -32.99
CA ASN A 408 20.40 -1.36 -34.10
C ASN A 408 21.91 -1.28 -33.89
N LYS A 409 22.43 -0.12 -33.45
CA LYS A 409 23.85 0.06 -33.15
C LYS A 409 24.27 -0.74 -31.92
N LEU A 410 23.41 -0.82 -30.90
CA LEU A 410 23.67 -1.65 -29.73
C LEU A 410 23.81 -3.13 -30.11
N ARG A 411 22.89 -3.66 -30.94
CA ARG A 411 22.95 -5.04 -31.45
C ARG A 411 24.19 -5.29 -32.28
N GLN A 412 24.59 -4.34 -33.14
CA GLN A 412 25.83 -4.43 -33.89
C GLN A 412 27.04 -4.52 -32.95
N ALA A 413 27.15 -3.60 -31.98
CA ALA A 413 28.26 -3.56 -31.02
C ALA A 413 28.36 -4.85 -30.17
N ILE A 414 27.22 -5.46 -29.84
CA ILE A 414 27.16 -6.75 -29.14
C ILE A 414 27.62 -7.88 -30.07
N SER A 415 27.11 -7.93 -31.31
CA SER A 415 27.46 -8.98 -32.27
C SER A 415 28.93 -8.98 -32.72
N GLU A 416 29.59 -7.82 -32.73
CA GLU A 416 31.03 -7.70 -33.02
C GLU A 416 31.92 -8.20 -31.86
N ARG A 417 31.36 -8.39 -30.66
CA ARG A 417 32.08 -8.80 -29.45
C ARG A 417 31.86 -10.26 -29.07
N LEU A 418 30.84 -10.91 -29.62
CA LEU A 418 30.47 -12.31 -29.32
C LEU A 418 30.93 -13.24 -30.45
N ASP A 419 31.48 -14.41 -30.09
CA ASP A 419 31.86 -15.44 -31.06
C ASP A 419 30.61 -16.27 -31.49
N GLU A 420 30.67 -16.96 -32.64
CA GLU A 420 29.53 -17.72 -33.20
C GLU A 420 28.90 -18.71 -32.20
N ILE A 421 29.72 -19.36 -31.38
CA ILE A 421 29.29 -20.32 -30.36
C ILE A 421 28.49 -19.62 -29.23
N GLU A 422 28.92 -18.44 -28.81
CA GLU A 422 28.25 -17.66 -27.77
C GLU A 422 26.90 -17.13 -28.29
N LEU A 423 26.86 -16.74 -29.56
CA LEU A 423 25.64 -16.27 -30.22
C LEU A 423 24.59 -17.38 -30.33
N GLU A 424 24.99 -18.60 -30.72
CA GLU A 424 24.06 -19.75 -30.77
C GLU A 424 23.48 -20.09 -29.40
N ALA A 425 24.26 -19.98 -28.32
CA ALA A 425 23.81 -20.29 -26.97
C ALA A 425 22.67 -19.38 -26.45
N ILE A 426 22.53 -18.17 -27.01
CA ILE A 426 21.52 -17.18 -26.62
C ILE A 426 20.39 -17.00 -27.66
N GLY A 427 20.26 -17.93 -28.62
CA GLY A 427 19.20 -17.89 -29.64
C GLY A 427 19.65 -17.40 -31.03
N GLY A 428 20.96 -17.46 -31.31
CA GLY A 428 21.53 -17.10 -32.61
C GLY A 428 21.38 -15.61 -32.92
N SER A 429 21.12 -15.26 -34.18
CA SER A 429 20.91 -13.85 -34.60
C SER A 429 19.63 -13.21 -34.04
N SER A 430 18.75 -13.98 -33.38
CA SER A 430 17.44 -13.53 -32.89
C SER A 430 17.39 -13.33 -31.37
N TYR A 431 18.53 -13.22 -30.67
CA TYR A 431 18.56 -13.06 -29.21
C TYR A 431 17.77 -11.83 -28.70
N ALA A 432 17.20 -11.94 -27.51
CA ALA A 432 16.60 -10.84 -26.76
C ALA A 432 17.62 -10.18 -25.82
N ILE A 433 17.45 -8.88 -25.58
CA ILE A 433 18.27 -8.07 -24.68
C ILE A 433 17.36 -7.56 -23.58
N SER A 434 17.74 -7.74 -22.33
CA SER A 434 16.96 -7.28 -21.18
C SER A 434 17.88 -6.66 -20.13
N TYR A 435 17.35 -5.82 -19.25
CA TYR A 435 18.04 -5.30 -18.07
C TYR A 435 17.17 -5.48 -16.83
N VAL A 436 17.74 -5.29 -15.64
CA VAL A 436 16.98 -5.25 -14.40
C VAL A 436 16.80 -3.78 -13.99
N ASP A 437 15.56 -3.36 -13.80
CA ASP A 437 15.23 -1.99 -13.41
C ASP A 437 15.37 -1.75 -11.89
N ASP A 438 14.91 -0.60 -11.41
CA ASP A 438 14.91 -0.25 -9.99
C ASP A 438 13.83 -1.00 -9.17
N GLU A 439 12.88 -1.65 -9.82
CA GLU A 439 11.87 -2.52 -9.20
C GLU A 439 12.31 -3.98 -9.10
N ASN A 440 13.52 -4.27 -9.60
CA ASN A 440 14.10 -5.61 -9.67
C ASN A 440 13.37 -6.53 -10.66
N ASP A 441 12.62 -5.93 -11.59
CA ASP A 441 11.94 -6.58 -12.69
C ASP A 441 12.87 -6.67 -13.91
N THR A 442 12.70 -7.73 -14.70
CA THR A 442 13.47 -7.87 -15.95
C THR A 442 12.72 -7.22 -17.10
N VAL A 443 13.27 -6.11 -17.61
CA VAL A 443 12.69 -5.31 -18.68
C VAL A 443 13.40 -5.61 -20.00
N SER A 444 12.64 -5.98 -21.02
CA SER A 444 13.15 -6.22 -22.37
C SER A 444 13.44 -4.92 -23.10
N ILE A 445 14.58 -4.83 -23.76
CA ILE A 445 14.97 -3.74 -24.66
C ILE A 445 14.53 -4.12 -26.08
N THR A 446 13.43 -3.52 -26.53
CA THR A 446 12.82 -3.77 -27.84
C THR A 446 12.81 -2.54 -28.75
N SER A 447 13.00 -1.35 -28.18
CA SER A 447 12.97 -0.07 -28.87
C SER A 447 14.10 0.87 -28.42
N ASP A 448 14.37 1.90 -29.23
CA ASP A 448 15.37 2.94 -28.89
C ASP A 448 14.99 3.70 -27.61
N CYS A 449 13.68 3.81 -27.33
CA CYS A 449 13.17 4.39 -26.09
C CYS A 449 13.54 3.54 -24.88
N ASP A 450 13.54 2.21 -25.01
CA ASP A 450 13.87 1.30 -23.90
C ASP A 450 15.35 1.44 -23.49
N ILE A 451 16.25 1.76 -24.44
CA ILE A 451 17.66 2.03 -24.15
C ILE A 451 17.82 3.34 -23.39
N LEU A 452 17.09 4.39 -23.81
CA LEU A 452 17.10 5.69 -23.14
C LEU A 452 16.56 5.56 -21.71
N GLU A 453 15.47 4.81 -21.51
CA GLU A 453 14.91 4.52 -20.19
C GLU A 453 15.88 3.68 -19.33
N CYS A 454 16.46 2.62 -19.90
CA CYS A 454 17.47 1.80 -19.23
C CYS A 454 18.64 2.65 -18.71
N ALA A 455 19.15 3.57 -19.55
CA ALA A 455 20.21 4.51 -19.18
C ALA A 455 19.75 5.50 -18.12
N ARG A 456 18.55 6.09 -18.27
CA ARG A 456 17.98 7.08 -17.34
C ARG A 456 17.78 6.49 -15.95
N ILE A 457 17.18 5.30 -15.85
CA ILE A 457 16.94 4.60 -14.59
C ILE A 457 18.26 4.29 -13.89
N ASN A 458 19.24 3.72 -14.60
CA ASN A 458 20.51 3.35 -13.98
C ASN A 458 21.35 4.57 -13.58
N LEU A 459 21.36 5.64 -14.36
CA LEU A 459 22.03 6.89 -13.97
C LEU A 459 21.36 7.53 -12.75
N TRP A 460 20.02 7.48 -12.68
CA TRP A 460 19.26 7.95 -11.53
C TRP A 460 19.54 7.14 -10.26
N LEU A 461 19.80 5.84 -10.40
CA LEU A 461 20.29 4.96 -9.33
C LEU A 461 21.79 5.17 -8.98
N GLY A 462 22.48 6.10 -9.65
CA GLY A 462 23.91 6.34 -9.46
C GLY A 462 24.80 5.21 -9.98
N LYS A 463 24.30 4.40 -10.93
CA LYS A 463 25.05 3.31 -11.56
C LYS A 463 25.65 3.80 -12.88
N ASP A 464 26.97 3.87 -12.94
CA ASP A 464 27.71 4.18 -14.17
C ASP A 464 27.86 2.95 -15.10
N VAL A 465 27.52 1.77 -14.61
CA VAL A 465 27.59 0.48 -15.31
C VAL A 465 26.23 -0.20 -15.24
N VAL A 466 25.70 -0.56 -16.40
CA VAL A 466 24.38 -1.18 -16.54
C VAL A 466 24.54 -2.64 -16.94
N ASP A 467 23.96 -3.56 -16.18
CA ASP A 467 23.98 -4.99 -16.50
C ASP A 467 22.90 -5.32 -17.54
N LEU A 468 23.31 -5.86 -18.69
CA LEU A 468 22.44 -6.39 -19.72
C LEU A 468 22.49 -7.92 -19.75
N TYR A 469 21.32 -8.52 -19.95
CA TYR A 469 21.10 -9.95 -20.02
C TYR A 469 20.66 -10.34 -21.43
N LEU A 470 21.47 -11.19 -22.06
CA LEU A 470 21.16 -11.75 -23.37
C LEU A 470 20.53 -13.13 -23.19
N HIS A 471 19.40 -13.37 -23.84
CA HIS A 471 18.71 -14.65 -23.73
C HIS A 471 17.93 -15.00 -25.00
N ASP A 472 17.60 -16.28 -25.10
CA ASP A 472 16.67 -16.81 -26.09
C ASP A 472 15.28 -16.15 -25.89
N PRO A 473 14.66 -15.55 -26.92
CA PRO A 473 13.36 -14.88 -26.80
C PRO A 473 12.23 -15.80 -26.31
N SER A 474 12.37 -17.12 -26.53
CA SER A 474 11.38 -18.11 -26.11
C SER A 474 11.47 -18.49 -24.63
N LYS A 475 12.48 -17.97 -23.91
CA LYS A 475 12.76 -18.29 -22.51
C LYS A 475 12.82 -17.01 -21.68
N PRO A 476 12.36 -17.05 -20.41
CA PRO A 476 12.48 -15.90 -19.52
C PRO A 476 13.96 -15.56 -19.28
N ALA A 477 14.26 -14.27 -19.20
CA ALA A 477 15.58 -13.79 -18.81
C ALA A 477 15.93 -14.35 -17.42
N ARG A 478 17.12 -14.93 -17.27
CA ARG A 478 17.64 -15.43 -16.00
C ARG A 478 18.71 -14.46 -15.52
N PRO A 479 18.39 -13.43 -14.72
CA PRO A 479 19.43 -12.72 -14.01
C PRO A 479 20.21 -13.73 -13.16
N SER A 480 21.53 -13.77 -13.32
CA SER A 480 22.38 -14.58 -12.43
C SER A 480 22.06 -14.13 -11.01
N LYS A 481 21.73 -15.05 -10.09
CA LYS A 481 21.43 -14.78 -8.67
C LYS A 481 22.11 -13.48 -8.23
N VAL A 482 21.30 -12.43 -8.07
CA VAL A 482 21.75 -11.21 -7.42
C VAL A 482 22.14 -11.67 -6.03
N ASP A 483 23.42 -11.50 -5.69
CA ASP A 483 23.84 -11.60 -4.29
C ASP A 483 22.86 -10.76 -3.51
N ALA A 484 22.07 -11.41 -2.64
CA ALA A 484 21.16 -10.71 -1.77
C ALA A 484 21.94 -9.52 -1.20
N ILE A 485 21.43 -8.31 -1.37
CA ILE A 485 21.90 -7.21 -0.56
C ILE A 485 21.56 -7.67 0.86
N GLU A 486 22.55 -8.24 1.54
CA GLU A 486 22.50 -8.42 2.98
C GLU A 486 22.16 -7.04 3.49
N SER A 487 20.92 -6.90 3.97
CA SER A 487 20.56 -5.80 4.83
C SER A 487 21.64 -5.81 5.90
N LYS A 488 22.50 -4.78 5.90
CA LYS A 488 23.34 -4.51 7.04
C LYS A 488 22.39 -4.48 8.23
N GLN A 489 22.45 -5.53 9.05
CA GLN A 489 21.80 -5.56 10.33
C GLN A 489 22.24 -4.28 11.03
N TRP A 490 21.26 -3.42 11.30
CA TRP A 490 21.46 -2.29 12.18
C TRP A 490 21.78 -2.88 13.54
N ILE A 491 23.06 -2.84 13.93
CA ILE A 491 23.44 -3.06 15.31
C ILE A 491 22.95 -1.82 16.05
N GLU A 492 22.06 -2.00 17.03
CA GLU A 492 21.62 -0.93 17.92
C GLU A 492 22.82 -0.17 18.46
N GLY A 493 22.80 1.15 18.24
CA GLY A 493 23.88 2.04 18.62
C GLY A 493 24.05 2.11 20.13
N ILE A 494 25.18 1.63 20.63
CA ILE A 494 25.68 1.98 21.95
C ILE A 494 26.10 3.45 21.90
N SER A 495 25.71 4.26 22.89
CA SER A 495 26.00 5.70 22.92
C SER A 495 27.51 5.99 22.76
N ASN A 496 27.85 7.06 22.03
CA ASN A 496 29.24 7.46 21.81
C ASN A 496 30.03 7.68 23.11
N GLU A 497 29.37 7.94 24.24
CA GLU A 497 30.03 8.09 25.53
C GLU A 497 30.58 6.77 26.08
N VAL A 498 29.88 5.65 25.86
CA VAL A 498 30.34 4.32 26.28
C VAL A 498 31.53 3.87 25.41
N LEU A 499 31.51 4.19 24.11
CA LEU A 499 32.58 3.84 23.16
C LEU A 499 33.91 4.59 23.47
N VAL A 500 33.84 5.86 23.87
CA VAL A 500 35.03 6.61 24.31
C VAL A 500 35.61 6.05 25.61
N SER A 501 34.75 5.62 26.55
CA SER A 501 35.21 5.00 27.80
C SER A 501 35.88 3.64 27.58
N ALA A 502 35.36 2.81 26.67
CA ALA A 502 35.89 1.49 26.38
C ALA A 502 37.24 1.55 25.61
N ILE A 503 37.39 2.50 24.68
CA ILE A 503 38.65 2.72 23.95
C ILE A 503 39.74 3.25 24.90
N GLY A 504 39.38 4.09 25.87
CA GLY A 504 40.32 4.58 26.90
C GLY A 504 40.89 3.47 27.79
N VAL A 505 40.05 2.50 28.20
CA VAL A 505 40.46 1.36 29.03
C VAL A 505 41.32 0.35 28.24
N LEU A 506 41.03 0.14 26.95
CA LEU A 506 41.83 -0.72 26.07
C LEU A 506 43.19 -0.10 25.72
N ALA A 507 43.26 1.22 25.49
CA ALA A 507 44.53 1.90 25.26
C ALA A 507 45.43 1.88 26.51
N GLY A 508 44.84 2.03 27.71
CA GLY A 508 45.56 1.97 28.98
C GLY A 508 46.16 0.59 29.29
N THR A 509 45.45 -0.49 28.98
CA THR A 509 45.92 -1.86 29.22
C THR A 509 47.02 -2.29 28.24
N ILE A 510 46.97 -1.83 26.98
CA ILE A 510 48.02 -2.08 25.99
C ILE A 510 49.32 -1.31 26.34
N LEU A 511 49.21 -0.08 26.86
CA LEU A 511 50.37 0.70 27.30
C LEU A 511 51.02 0.11 28.55
N LEU A 512 50.23 -0.37 29.52
CA LEU A 512 50.75 -1.09 30.69
C LEU A 512 51.40 -2.43 30.29
N GLY A 513 50.79 -3.20 29.38
CA GLY A 513 51.38 -4.43 28.86
C GLY A 513 52.70 -4.20 28.11
N TYR A 514 52.82 -3.11 27.36
CA TYR A 514 54.05 -2.79 26.62
C TYR A 514 55.17 -2.27 27.53
N VAL A 515 54.84 -1.57 28.62
CA VAL A 515 55.82 -1.09 29.61
C VAL A 515 56.33 -2.24 30.51
N PHE A 516 55.47 -3.20 30.88
CA PHE A 516 55.89 -4.37 31.65
C PHE A 516 56.62 -5.44 30.82
N SER A 517 56.47 -5.44 29.50
CA SER A 517 57.22 -6.34 28.61
C SER A 517 58.67 -5.89 28.33
N LYS A 518 59.07 -4.69 28.79
CA LYS A 518 60.37 -4.09 28.44
C LYS A 518 61.26 -3.70 29.63
N ASN A 519 60.93 -4.15 30.84
CA ASN A 519 61.79 -4.03 32.03
C ASN A 519 62.19 -5.39 32.59
#